data_AF-A0A1G6HKL7-F1
#
_entry.id   AF-A0A1G6HKL7-F1
#
_cell.length_a   1.000
_cell.length_b   1.000
_cell.length_c   1.000
_cell.angle_alpha   90.00
_cell.angle_beta   90.00
_cell.angle_gamma   90.00
#
_symmetry.space_group_name_H-M   'P 1'
#
loop_
_entity.id
_entity.type
_entity.pdbx_description
1 polymer ?
#
loop_
_entity_poly.entity_id
_entity_poly.type
_entity_poly.pdbx_seq_one_letter_code
_entity_poly.pdbx_strand_id
1 'polypeptide(L)'
;MQSERAAKMFGDREDPRHRLVELFGGQVPEGGQPPEPAMRWAAAVSTPEHGEVAVVRDLRRAEPRLTLMAATFLARHLARP
;
A
#
# COMPACT_ATOMS: atom_id res chain seq x y z
N MET A 1 -7.73 -18.56 -14.24
CA MET A 1 -8.22 -18.04 -12.94
C MET A 1 -7.18 -18.32 -11.87
N GLN A 2 -6.11 -17.51 -11.79
CA GLN A 2 -4.93 -17.75 -10.93
C GLN A 2 -4.62 -16.47 -10.13
N SER A 3 -5.49 -16.09 -9.19
CA SER A 3 -5.31 -14.81 -8.47
C SER A 3 -5.72 -14.83 -7.00
N GLU A 4 -6.11 -15.97 -6.41
CA GLU A 4 -6.55 -16.00 -5.00
C GLU A 4 -5.51 -16.62 -4.05
N ARG A 5 -4.54 -17.38 -4.57
CA ARG A 5 -3.55 -18.09 -3.73
C ARG A 5 -2.35 -17.23 -3.34
N ALA A 6 -2.04 -16.18 -4.12
CA ALA A 6 -0.90 -15.29 -3.81
C ALA A 6 -1.18 -14.34 -2.64
N ALA A 7 -2.44 -14.04 -2.29
CA ALA A 7 -2.72 -13.12 -1.18
C ALA A 7 -2.66 -13.78 0.22
N LYS A 8 -2.82 -15.11 0.30
CA LYS A 8 -2.93 -15.83 1.58
C LYS A 8 -1.60 -16.30 2.18
N MET A 9 -0.52 -16.39 1.39
CA MET A 9 0.77 -16.93 1.85
C MET A 9 1.83 -15.87 2.19
N PHE A 10 1.66 -14.63 1.76
CA PHE A 10 2.66 -13.55 1.95
C PHE A 10 2.30 -12.59 3.09
N GLY A 11 1.16 -12.78 3.75
CA GLY A 11 0.45 -11.74 4.50
C GLY A 11 0.95 -11.38 5.90
N ASP A 12 1.78 -12.20 6.56
CA ASP A 12 1.99 -12.02 8.02
C ASP A 12 3.43 -11.68 8.45
N ARG A 13 4.42 -11.70 7.54
CA ARG A 13 5.82 -11.40 7.92
C ARG A 13 6.59 -10.51 6.96
N GLU A 14 6.01 -10.15 5.82
CA GLU A 14 6.69 -9.33 4.83
C GLU A 14 6.57 -7.85 5.18
N ASP A 15 7.71 -7.13 5.17
CA ASP A 15 7.74 -5.70 5.39
C ASP A 15 6.93 -5.00 4.27
N PRO A 16 5.88 -4.22 4.59
CA PRO A 16 5.06 -3.58 3.57
C PRO A 16 5.89 -2.65 2.67
N ARG A 17 7.01 -2.10 3.14
CA ARG A 17 7.90 -1.24 2.33
C ARG A 17 8.55 -2.00 1.19
N HIS A 18 8.98 -3.24 1.42
CA HIS A 18 9.57 -4.07 0.37
C HIS A 18 8.53 -4.37 -0.70
N ARG A 19 7.31 -4.72 -0.27
CA ARG A 19 6.20 -4.95 -1.19
C ARG A 19 5.85 -3.70 -2.02
N LEU A 20 5.91 -2.53 -1.41
CA LEU A 20 5.69 -1.26 -2.11
C LEU A 20 6.81 -0.95 -3.10
N VAL A 21 8.07 -1.25 -2.79
CA VAL A 21 9.19 -1.11 -3.74
C VAL A 21 9.05 -2.08 -4.91
N GLU A 22 8.62 -3.31 -4.69
CA GLU A 22 8.36 -4.27 -5.78
C GLU A 22 7.26 -3.78 -6.73
N LEU A 23 6.21 -3.14 -6.19
CA LEU A 23 5.05 -2.71 -6.97
C LEU A 23 5.26 -1.36 -7.66
N PHE A 24 5.90 -0.40 -6.99
CA PHE A 24 5.99 1.00 -7.41
C PHE A 24 7.42 1.46 -7.71
N GLY A 25 8.41 0.60 -7.47
CA GLY A 25 9.83 0.94 -7.59
C GLY A 25 10.34 1.83 -6.45
N GLY A 26 11.58 2.30 -6.61
CA GLY A 26 12.25 3.17 -5.65
C GLY A 26 13.15 2.41 -4.68
N GLN A 27 13.45 3.04 -3.55
CA GLN A 27 14.28 2.48 -2.49
C GLN A 27 13.46 2.35 -1.22
N VAL A 28 13.77 1.33 -0.42
CA VAL A 28 13.19 1.15 0.91
C VAL A 28 13.77 2.24 1.79
N PRO A 29 12.97 3.18 2.33
CA PRO A 29 13.49 4.19 3.23
C PRO A 29 14.03 3.53 4.49
N GLU A 30 15.15 4.02 5.02
CA GLU A 30 15.71 3.52 6.29
C GLU A 30 14.76 3.79 7.47
N GLY A 31 13.93 4.83 7.37
CA GLY A 31 12.87 5.13 8.34
C GLY A 31 11.58 4.34 8.13
N GLY A 32 10.65 4.46 9.07
CA GLY A 32 9.31 3.85 9.00
C GLY A 32 8.37 4.46 7.96
N GLN A 33 8.90 5.24 7.00
CA GLN A 33 8.11 5.88 5.95
C GLN A 33 7.91 4.95 4.76
N PRO A 34 6.81 5.10 3.99
CA PRO A 34 6.63 4.38 2.74
C PRO A 34 7.55 4.93 1.64
N PRO A 35 7.88 4.10 0.61
CA PRO A 35 8.63 4.57 -0.54
C PRO A 35 7.92 5.74 -1.24
N GLU A 36 8.68 6.76 -1.64
CA GLU A 36 8.15 7.98 -2.26
C GLU A 36 7.29 7.72 -3.50
N PRO A 37 7.66 6.80 -4.42
CA PRO A 37 6.80 6.47 -5.57
C PRO A 37 5.42 5.92 -5.15
N ALA A 38 5.39 5.11 -4.10
CA ALA A 38 4.15 4.55 -3.56
C ALA A 38 3.29 5.63 -2.89
N MET A 39 3.90 6.57 -2.16
CA MET A 39 3.19 7.71 -1.56
C MET A 39 2.55 8.60 -2.62
N ARG A 40 3.31 8.98 -3.66
CA ARG A 40 2.77 9.80 -4.77
C ARG A 40 1.62 9.12 -5.48
N TRP A 41 1.77 7.82 -5.77
CA TRP A 41 0.70 7.05 -6.38
C TRP A 41 -0.54 6.99 -5.47
N ALA A 42 -0.36 6.71 -4.19
CA ALA A 42 -1.46 6.60 -3.23
C ALA A 42 -2.25 7.91 -3.09
N ALA A 43 -1.55 9.06 -3.07
CA ALA A 43 -2.17 10.38 -3.06
C ALA A 43 -2.91 10.72 -4.38
N ALA A 44 -2.50 10.15 -5.51
CA ALA A 44 -3.14 10.38 -6.80
C ALA A 44 -4.45 9.56 -6.98
N VAL A 45 -4.54 8.38 -6.35
CA VAL A 45 -5.68 7.46 -6.54
C VAL A 45 -6.67 7.45 -5.38
N SER A 46 -6.37 8.12 -4.27
CA SER A 46 -7.23 8.18 -3.10
C SER A 46 -7.33 9.61 -2.57
N THR A 47 -8.48 9.94 -1.97
CA THR A 47 -8.67 11.21 -1.25
C THR A 47 -8.63 10.91 0.25
N PRO A 48 -7.64 11.45 1.01
CA PRO A 48 -7.47 11.17 2.44
C PRO A 48 -8.68 11.54 3.31
N GLU A 49 -9.51 12.48 2.85
CA GLU A 49 -10.73 12.97 3.50
C GLU A 49 -11.80 11.89 3.71
N HIS A 50 -11.76 10.79 2.95
CA HIS A 50 -12.73 9.70 3.06
C HIS A 50 -12.46 8.76 4.26
N GLY A 51 -11.38 8.98 5.02
CA GLY A 51 -11.00 8.14 6.17
C GLY A 51 -10.29 6.85 5.78
N GLU A 52 -9.57 6.24 6.73
CA GLU A 52 -8.62 5.13 6.49
C GLU A 52 -9.25 3.95 5.73
N VAL A 53 -10.46 3.51 6.10
CA VAL A 53 -11.14 2.36 5.46
C VAL A 53 -11.46 2.63 3.99
N ALA A 54 -11.95 3.83 3.67
CA ALA A 54 -12.26 4.20 2.29
C ALA A 54 -10.98 4.30 1.46
N VAL A 55 -9.93 4.91 2.01
CA VAL A 55 -8.62 4.99 1.37
C VAL A 55 -8.07 3.58 1.09
N VAL A 56 -8.07 2.67 2.06
CA VAL A 56 -7.61 1.28 1.84
C VAL A 56 -8.41 0.59 0.73
N ARG A 57 -9.74 0.78 0.71
CA ARG A 57 -10.59 0.22 -0.35
C ARG A 57 -10.22 0.77 -1.72
N ASP A 58 -10.02 2.08 -1.82
CA ASP A 58 -9.72 2.75 -3.09
C ASP A 58 -8.32 2.35 -3.60
N LEU A 59 -7.32 2.26 -2.70
CA LEU A 59 -5.98 1.76 -3.02
C LEU A 59 -6.00 0.33 -3.55
N ARG A 60 -6.71 -0.59 -2.88
CA ARG A 60 -6.80 -2.00 -3.31
C ARG A 60 -7.64 -2.19 -4.58
N ARG A 61 -8.56 -1.27 -4.86
CA ARG A 61 -9.30 -1.24 -6.13
C ARG A 61 -8.39 -0.78 -7.28
N ALA A 62 -7.52 0.19 -7.03
CA ALA A 62 -6.58 0.71 -8.02
C ALA A 62 -5.41 -0.25 -8.31
N GLU A 63 -4.90 -0.96 -7.30
CA GLU A 63 -3.86 -1.99 -7.45
C GLU A 63 -4.29 -3.29 -6.73
N PRO A 64 -4.91 -4.25 -7.44
CA PRO A 64 -5.37 -5.52 -6.86
C PRO A 64 -4.25 -6.39 -6.27
N ARG A 65 -2.99 -6.22 -6.67
CA ARG A 65 -1.82 -6.95 -6.13
C ARG A 65 -1.31 -6.35 -4.82
N LEU A 66 -1.85 -5.20 -4.41
CA LEU A 66 -1.53 -4.55 -3.15
C LEU A 66 -2.16 -5.33 -1.99
N THR A 67 -1.31 -5.75 -1.05
CA THR A 67 -1.76 -6.48 0.13
C THR A 67 -2.54 -5.54 1.06
N LEU A 68 -3.40 -6.11 1.91
CA LEU A 68 -4.12 -5.32 2.92
C LEU A 68 -3.14 -4.56 3.83
N MET A 69 -2.06 -5.20 4.25
CA MET A 69 -1.06 -4.58 5.12
C MET A 69 -0.40 -3.36 4.47
N ALA A 70 0.06 -3.49 3.22
CA ALA A 70 0.68 -2.39 2.49
C ALA A 70 -0.31 -1.24 2.20
N ALA A 71 -1.57 -1.57 1.89
CA ALA A 71 -2.63 -0.58 1.71
C ALA A 71 -2.93 0.18 3.01
N THR A 72 -3.09 -0.53 4.14
CA THR A 72 -3.29 0.08 5.46
C THR A 72 -2.09 0.93 5.87
N PHE A 73 -0.88 0.47 5.59
CA PHE A 73 0.34 1.22 5.87
C PHE A 73 0.38 2.56 5.12
N LEU A 74 0.03 2.57 3.82
CA LEU A 74 -0.09 3.81 3.04
C LEU A 74 -1.22 4.71 3.58
N ALA A 75 -2.40 4.15 3.83
CA ALA A 75 -3.55 4.93 4.30
C ALA A 75 -3.25 5.67 5.62
N ARG A 76 -2.54 5.03 6.55
CA ARG A 76 -2.11 5.64 7.82
C ARG A 76 -1.14 6.81 7.63
N HIS A 77 -0.27 6.73 6.61
CA HIS A 77 0.67 7.81 6.30
C HIS A 77 0.01 8.96 5.54
N LEU A 78 -1.05 8.69 4.76
CA LEU A 78 -1.84 9.74 4.12
C LEU A 78 -2.76 10.48 5.12
N ALA A 79 -3.20 9.82 6.18
CA ALA A 79 -4.06 10.39 7.21
C ALA A 79 -3.29 11.21 8.28
N ARG A 80 -1.96 11.11 8.33
CA ARG A 80 -1.11 11.91 9.22
C ARG A 80 -0.45 13.02 8.40
N PRO A 81 -0.74 14.31 8.68
CA PRO A 81 -0.06 15.43 8.04
C PRO A 81 1.41 15.55 8.47
#